data_AF-A0A968HMG0-F1
#
_entry.id   AF-A0A968HMG0-F1
#
_cell.length_a   1.000
_cell.length_b   1.000
_cell.length_c   1.000
_cell.angle_alpha   90.00
_cell.angle_beta   90.00
_cell.angle_gamma   90.00
#
_symmetry.space_group_name_H-M   'P 1'
#
loop_
_entity.id
_entity.type
_entity.pdbx_description
1 polymer ?
#
loop_
_entity_poly.entity_id
_entity_poly.type
_entity_poly.pdbx_seq_one_letter_code
_entity_poly.pdbx_strand_id
1 'polypeptide(L)'
;MLTRIIPCLVLLTTIQCGEPEPEPSQSDVLADACQDSCLKVLCSGVVDPEGDPNEMCRTSCAERVDAVLADGDACGDAYLRLHECLTAANCDEFQAWLVVEPDRVCTAQETVFASECPNVEVHDEMSAP
;
A
#
# COMPACT_ATOMS: atom_id res chain seq x y z
N MET A 1 24.89 -19.27 66.07
CA MET A 1 24.44 -20.23 65.04
C MET A 1 24.48 -19.50 63.69
N LEU A 2 25.33 -19.97 62.77
CA LEU A 2 25.47 -19.44 61.41
C LEU A 2 24.27 -19.89 60.55
N THR A 3 23.70 -19.00 59.72
CA THR A 3 22.98 -19.43 58.52
C THR A 3 23.10 -18.40 57.39
N ARG A 4 24.12 -18.65 56.56
CA ARG A 4 24.20 -18.54 55.08
C ARG A 4 23.59 -17.30 54.39
N ILE A 5 24.52 -16.45 53.93
CA ILE A 5 24.38 -15.50 52.82
C ILE A 5 24.22 -16.30 51.53
N ILE A 6 23.11 -16.10 50.81
CA ILE A 6 22.94 -16.53 49.41
C ILE A 6 23.28 -15.31 48.55
N PRO A 7 24.40 -15.29 47.81
CA PRO A 7 24.60 -14.28 46.79
C PRO A 7 23.70 -14.64 45.61
N CYS A 8 22.54 -14.00 45.52
CA CYS A 8 21.86 -13.88 44.24
C CYS A 8 22.74 -13.01 43.34
N LEU A 9 23.60 -13.70 42.57
CA LEU A 9 24.17 -13.21 41.32
C LEU A 9 22.99 -12.83 40.41
N VAL A 10 22.49 -11.61 40.57
CA VAL A 10 21.59 -10.98 39.61
C VAL A 10 22.46 -10.67 38.40
N LEU A 11 22.45 -11.60 37.45
CA LEU A 11 22.96 -11.39 36.11
C LEU A 11 22.31 -10.12 35.54
N LEU A 12 23.11 -9.06 35.44
CA LEU A 12 22.89 -7.93 34.53
C LEU A 12 22.88 -8.47 33.10
N THR A 13 21.74 -9.02 32.70
CA THR A 13 21.42 -9.21 31.29
C THR A 13 21.00 -7.84 30.78
N THR A 14 21.89 -7.21 30.02
CA THR A 14 21.59 -6.03 29.21
C THR A 14 20.51 -6.43 28.23
N ILE A 15 19.25 -6.20 28.60
CA ILE A 15 18.15 -6.16 27.66
C ILE A 15 18.49 -5.01 26.71
N GLN A 16 19.08 -5.35 25.57
CA GLN A 16 19.06 -4.51 24.39
C GLN A 16 17.57 -4.36 24.05
N CYS A 17 16.94 -3.33 24.61
CA CYS A 17 15.73 -2.79 24.06
C CYS A 17 16.10 -2.41 22.63
N GLY A 18 15.71 -3.24 21.66
CA GLY A 18 15.73 -2.84 20.26
C GLY A 18 15.04 -1.49 20.19
N GLU A 19 15.71 -0.53 19.59
CA GLU A 19 15.11 0.77 19.30
C GLU A 19 13.74 0.50 18.65
N PRO A 20 12.65 1.11 19.15
CA PRO A 20 11.34 0.92 18.53
C PRO A 20 11.49 1.31 17.06
N GLU A 21 11.18 0.38 16.16
CA GLU A 21 11.11 0.71 14.74
C GLU A 21 10.19 1.92 14.59
N PRO A 22 10.61 2.97 13.86
CA PRO A 22 9.77 4.14 13.67
C PRO A 22 8.44 3.68 13.09
N GLU A 23 7.33 4.14 13.69
CA GLU A 23 6.02 3.88 13.10
C GLU A 23 6.02 4.42 11.66
N PRO A 24 5.57 3.63 10.67
CA PRO A 24 5.59 4.06 9.29
C PRO A 24 4.73 5.31 9.15
N SER A 25 5.22 6.29 8.39
CA SER A 25 4.43 7.49 8.12
C SER A 25 3.23 7.12 7.24
N GLN A 26 2.17 7.94 7.28
CA GLN A 26 1.00 7.73 6.41
C GLN A 26 1.40 7.69 4.92
N SER A 27 2.37 8.50 4.50
CA SER A 27 2.93 8.45 3.15
C SER A 27 3.60 7.12 2.82
N ASP A 28 4.31 6.50 3.79
CA ASP A 28 4.95 5.20 3.58
C ASP A 28 3.90 4.10 3.40
N VAL A 29 2.85 4.11 4.23
CA VAL A 29 1.75 3.13 4.16
C VAL A 29 0.98 3.27 2.84
N LEU A 30 0.69 4.50 2.40
CA LEU A 30 0.01 4.76 1.13
C LEU A 30 0.88 4.35 -0.08
N ALA A 31 2.18 4.61 -0.02
CA ALA A 31 3.12 4.24 -1.07
C ALA A 31 3.26 2.72 -1.22
N ASP A 32 3.32 1.98 -0.11
CA ASP A 32 3.39 0.52 -0.10
C ASP A 32 2.12 -0.10 -0.70
N ALA A 33 0.94 0.36 -0.27
CA ALA A 33 -0.34 -0.08 -0.80
C ALA A 33 -0.48 0.17 -2.32
N CYS A 34 0.04 1.31 -2.80
CA CYS A 34 0.05 1.62 -4.23
C CYS A 34 0.94 0.66 -5.02
N GLN A 35 2.15 0.40 -4.54
CA GLN A 35 3.10 -0.47 -5.22
C GLN A 35 2.56 -1.90 -5.32
N ASP A 36 1.98 -2.44 -4.25
CA ASP A 36 1.45 -3.80 -4.22
C ASP A 36 0.34 -4.04 -5.27
N SER A 37 -0.59 -3.10 -5.44
CA SER A 37 -1.63 -3.21 -6.46
C SER A 37 -1.10 -2.96 -7.86
N CYS A 38 -0.17 -2.02 -8.02
CA CYS A 38 0.35 -1.60 -9.31
C CYS A 38 1.22 -2.71 -9.95
N LEU A 39 1.92 -3.48 -9.13
CA LEU A 39 2.66 -4.68 -9.58
C LEU A 39 1.74 -5.81 -10.06
N LYS A 40 0.44 -5.78 -9.79
CA LYS A 40 -0.51 -6.76 -10.35
C LYS A 40 -0.75 -6.57 -11.84
N VAL A 41 -0.41 -5.44 -12.45
CA VAL A 41 -0.42 -5.29 -13.92
C VAL A 41 0.52 -6.31 -14.59
N LEU A 42 1.57 -6.74 -13.89
CA LEU A 42 2.47 -7.82 -14.33
C LEU A 42 1.77 -9.19 -14.45
N CYS A 43 0.57 -9.36 -13.90
CA CYS A 43 -0.28 -10.54 -14.09
C CYS A 43 -0.56 -10.86 -15.57
N SER A 44 -0.55 -9.84 -16.45
CA SER A 44 -0.79 -10.03 -17.88
C SER A 44 0.37 -10.73 -18.61
N GLY A 45 1.57 -10.77 -18.01
CA GLY A 45 2.80 -11.15 -18.70
C GLY A 45 3.21 -10.19 -19.83
N VAL A 46 2.42 -9.13 -20.05
CA VAL A 46 2.66 -8.08 -21.03
C VAL A 46 3.28 -6.91 -20.27
N VAL A 47 4.59 -7.00 -20.10
CA VAL A 47 5.41 -5.85 -19.70
C VAL A 47 5.64 -5.03 -20.96
N ASP A 48 5.32 -3.74 -20.90
CA ASP A 48 5.71 -2.79 -21.95
C ASP A 48 7.23 -2.90 -22.18
N PRO A 49 7.71 -3.20 -23.40
CA PRO A 49 9.14 -3.34 -23.67
C PRO A 49 9.91 -2.02 -23.52
N GLU A 50 9.23 -0.87 -23.48
CA GLU A 50 9.85 0.46 -23.39
C GLU A 50 9.71 1.06 -21.98
N GLY A 51 10.36 0.43 -20.99
CA GLY A 51 10.52 0.98 -19.64
C GLY A 51 10.67 -0.12 -18.58
N ASP A 52 11.22 0.22 -17.40
CA ASP A 52 11.03 -0.64 -16.23
C ASP A 52 9.61 -0.38 -15.70
N PRO A 53 8.65 -1.32 -15.84
CA PRO A 53 7.29 -1.14 -15.34
C PRO A 53 7.28 -0.82 -13.84
N ASN A 54 8.30 -1.24 -13.08
CA ASN A 54 8.44 -0.87 -11.68
C ASN A 54 8.81 0.60 -11.50
N GLU A 55 9.60 1.18 -12.40
CA GLU A 55 10.00 2.59 -12.34
C GLU A 55 8.83 3.52 -12.69
N MET A 56 8.09 3.18 -13.75
CA MET A 56 6.85 3.90 -14.12
C MET A 56 5.81 3.81 -13.00
N CYS A 57 5.61 2.61 -12.46
CA CYS A 57 4.73 2.36 -11.33
C CYS A 57 5.12 3.18 -10.09
N ARG A 58 6.40 3.16 -9.70
CA ARG A 58 6.91 3.92 -8.54
C ARG A 58 6.71 5.42 -8.69
N THR A 59 6.95 5.96 -9.89
CA THR A 59 6.79 7.39 -10.17
C THR A 59 5.32 7.79 -10.05
N SER A 60 4.43 7.05 -10.72
CA SER A 60 2.98 7.30 -10.69
C SER A 60 2.41 7.14 -9.27
N CYS A 61 2.90 6.15 -8.51
CA CYS A 61 2.53 5.99 -7.10
C CYS A 61 2.94 7.19 -6.24
N ALA A 62 4.15 7.73 -6.42
CA ALA A 62 4.58 8.89 -5.64
C ALA A 62 3.68 10.12 -5.90
N GLU A 63 3.39 10.40 -7.17
CA GLU A 63 2.50 11.51 -7.56
C GLU A 63 1.07 11.32 -7.04
N ARG A 64 0.55 10.09 -7.10
CA ARG A 64 -0.80 9.77 -6.59
C ARG A 64 -0.87 9.87 -5.07
N VAL A 65 0.15 9.43 -4.34
CA VAL A 65 0.22 9.58 -2.87
C VAL A 65 0.24 11.05 -2.46
N ASP A 66 1.02 11.88 -3.14
CA ASP A 66 1.03 13.33 -2.88
C ASP A 66 -0.34 13.96 -3.10
N ALA A 67 -1.05 13.56 -4.17
CA ALA A 67 -2.40 14.02 -4.45
C ALA A 67 -3.42 13.56 -3.39
N VAL A 68 -3.34 12.29 -2.96
CA VAL A 68 -4.20 11.74 -1.90
C VAL A 68 -3.98 12.48 -0.57
N LEU A 69 -2.73 12.73 -0.20
CA LEU A 69 -2.39 13.48 1.01
C LEU A 69 -2.86 14.93 0.94
N ALA A 70 -2.87 15.54 -0.24
CA ALA A 70 -3.38 16.90 -0.45
C ALA A 70 -4.91 17.00 -0.29
N ASP A 71 -5.66 15.97 -0.67
CA ASP A 71 -7.13 15.88 -0.49
C ASP A 71 -7.54 15.51 0.95
N GLY A 72 -6.59 14.97 1.74
CA GLY A 72 -6.69 14.83 3.20
C GLY A 72 -6.92 13.39 3.70
N ASP A 73 -7.03 13.25 5.03
CA ASP A 73 -7.00 11.93 5.69
C ASP A 73 -8.13 10.98 5.25
N ALA A 74 -9.34 11.50 5.01
CA ALA A 74 -10.46 10.69 4.55
C ALA A 74 -10.21 10.10 3.15
N CYS A 75 -9.51 10.86 2.30
CA CYS A 75 -9.06 10.39 1.01
C CYS A 75 -8.00 9.28 1.16
N GLY A 76 -7.02 9.48 2.05
CA GLY A 76 -6.03 8.46 2.40
C GLY A 76 -6.65 7.13 2.86
N ASP A 77 -7.63 7.19 3.76
CA ASP A 77 -8.33 5.99 4.24
C ASP A 77 -9.13 5.31 3.13
N ALA A 78 -9.77 6.08 2.24
CA ALA A 78 -10.50 5.54 1.11
C ALA A 78 -9.56 4.88 0.09
N TYR A 79 -8.39 5.47 -0.14
CA TYR A 79 -7.33 4.93 -0.97
C TYR A 79 -6.85 3.57 -0.44
N LEU A 80 -6.51 3.48 0.85
CA LEU A 80 -6.07 2.22 1.46
C LEU A 80 -7.12 1.11 1.34
N ARG A 81 -8.40 1.42 1.56
CA ARG A 81 -9.49 0.43 1.42
C ARG A 81 -9.65 -0.07 -0.01
N LEU A 82 -9.49 0.80 -1.00
CA LEU A 82 -9.53 0.41 -2.40
C LEU A 82 -8.35 -0.50 -2.73
N HIS A 83 -7.13 -0.11 -2.35
CA HIS A 83 -5.93 -0.90 -2.58
C HIS A 83 -5.96 -2.24 -1.87
N GLU A 84 -6.45 -2.33 -0.62
CA GLU A 84 -6.65 -3.60 0.07
C GLU A 84 -7.57 -4.54 -0.71
N CYS A 85 -8.67 -4.03 -1.25
CA CYS A 85 -9.58 -4.82 -2.09
C CYS A 85 -8.89 -5.30 -3.38
N LEU A 86 -8.16 -4.42 -4.06
CA LEU A 86 -7.44 -4.75 -5.30
C LEU A 86 -6.30 -5.75 -5.04
N THR A 87 -5.62 -5.67 -3.90
CA THR A 87 -4.58 -6.63 -3.50
C THR A 87 -5.17 -7.99 -3.11
N ALA A 88 -6.44 -8.07 -2.71
CA ALA A 88 -7.14 -9.35 -2.53
C ALA A 88 -7.66 -9.97 -3.84
N ALA A 89 -7.88 -9.17 -4.89
CA ALA A 89 -8.38 -9.62 -6.18
C ALA A 89 -7.39 -10.58 -6.88
N ASN A 90 -7.88 -11.57 -7.61
CA ASN A 90 -7.02 -12.34 -8.51
C ASN A 90 -6.68 -11.51 -9.77
N CYS A 91 -5.79 -12.04 -10.62
CA CYS A 91 -5.32 -11.33 -11.81
C CYS A 91 -6.44 -10.97 -12.80
N ASP A 92 -7.40 -11.88 -13.04
CA ASP A 92 -8.51 -11.64 -13.97
C ASP A 92 -9.45 -10.56 -13.41
N GLU A 93 -9.74 -10.62 -12.10
CA GLU A 93 -10.55 -9.63 -11.39
C GLU A 93 -9.91 -8.23 -11.40
N PHE A 94 -8.59 -8.17 -11.17
CA PHE A 94 -7.84 -6.91 -11.24
C PHE A 94 -7.81 -6.34 -12.66
N GLN A 95 -7.63 -7.17 -13.69
CA GLN A 95 -7.69 -6.72 -15.08
C GLN A 95 -9.07 -6.22 -15.47
N ALA A 96 -10.13 -6.93 -15.08
CA ALA A 96 -11.51 -6.49 -15.28
C ALA A 96 -11.78 -5.13 -14.61
N TRP A 97 -11.18 -4.88 -13.43
CA TRP A 97 -11.21 -3.57 -12.79
C TRP A 97 -10.46 -2.51 -13.58
N LEU A 98 -9.23 -2.80 -14.01
CA LEU A 98 -8.37 -1.86 -14.74
C LEU A 98 -8.98 -1.38 -16.07
N VAL A 99 -9.65 -2.27 -16.80
CA VAL A 99 -10.32 -1.93 -18.09
C VAL A 99 -11.80 -1.59 -17.93
N VAL A 100 -12.29 -1.40 -16.70
CA VAL A 100 -13.64 -0.93 -16.37
C VAL A 100 -14.76 -1.85 -16.91
N GLU A 101 -14.59 -3.17 -16.79
CA GLU A 101 -15.62 -4.14 -17.16
C GLU A 101 -16.86 -4.08 -16.23
N PRO A 102 -18.03 -4.57 -16.67
CA PRO A 102 -19.29 -4.51 -15.91
C PRO A 102 -19.29 -5.29 -14.59
N ASP A 103 -18.51 -6.36 -14.50
CA ASP A 103 -18.42 -7.29 -13.37
C ASP A 103 -17.14 -7.10 -12.54
N ARG A 104 -16.50 -5.92 -12.67
CA ARG A 104 -15.28 -5.62 -11.92
C ARG A 104 -15.48 -5.67 -10.41
N VAL A 105 -14.45 -6.14 -9.71
CA VAL A 105 -14.39 -6.13 -8.26
C VAL A 105 -14.17 -4.71 -7.72
N CYS A 106 -14.30 -4.54 -6.40
CA CYS A 106 -13.95 -3.30 -5.70
C CYS A 106 -14.74 -2.04 -6.08
N THR A 107 -15.84 -2.15 -6.84
CA THR A 107 -16.67 -1.01 -7.27
C THR A 107 -17.20 -0.18 -6.09
N ALA A 108 -17.53 -0.83 -4.98
CA ALA A 108 -17.99 -0.13 -3.79
C ALA A 108 -16.89 0.76 -3.18
N GLN A 109 -15.68 0.23 -3.06
CA GLN A 109 -14.50 0.95 -2.57
C GLN A 109 -14.09 2.06 -3.55
N GLU A 110 -14.15 1.79 -4.85
CA GLU A 110 -13.90 2.78 -5.91
C GLU A 110 -14.90 3.94 -5.83
N THR A 111 -16.18 3.67 -5.55
CA THR A 111 -17.21 4.71 -5.37
C THR A 111 -16.92 5.58 -4.15
N VAL A 112 -16.52 4.97 -3.03
CA VAL A 112 -16.13 5.72 -1.83
C VAL A 112 -14.88 6.55 -2.11
N PHE A 113 -13.87 5.96 -2.76
CA PHE A 113 -12.65 6.66 -3.16
C PHE A 113 -12.96 7.89 -4.02
N ALA A 114 -13.75 7.75 -5.09
CA ALA A 114 -14.12 8.86 -5.96
C ALA A 114 -14.89 9.98 -5.22
N SER A 115 -15.62 9.64 -4.15
CA SER A 115 -16.32 10.62 -3.32
C SER A 115 -15.39 11.36 -2.36
N GLU A 116 -14.42 10.66 -1.77
CA GLU A 116 -13.48 11.23 -0.77
C GLU A 116 -12.25 11.87 -1.42
N CYS A 117 -11.90 11.47 -2.66
CA CYS A 117 -10.74 11.91 -3.42
C CYS A 117 -11.14 12.44 -4.82
N PRO A 118 -11.99 13.47 -4.92
CA PRO A 118 -12.54 13.92 -6.20
C PRO A 118 -11.49 14.46 -7.18
N ASN A 119 -10.29 14.81 -6.71
CA ASN A 119 -9.21 15.33 -7.54
C ASN A 119 -8.15 14.26 -7.89
N VAL A 120 -8.32 13.02 -7.43
CA VAL A 120 -7.34 11.95 -7.64
C VAL A 120 -7.91 10.91 -8.59
N GLU A 121 -7.22 10.70 -9.72
CA GLU A 121 -7.54 9.63 -10.64
C GLU A 121 -6.85 8.33 -10.22
N VAL A 122 -7.62 7.24 -10.12
CA VAL A 122 -7.11 5.92 -9.69
C VAL A 122 -6.79 4.98 -10.85
N HIS A 123 -7.36 5.22 -12.02
CA HIS A 123 -6.98 4.55 -13.26
C HIS A 123 -5.90 5.37 -13.93
N ASP A 124 -4.77 4.77 -14.28
CA ASP A 124 -3.77 5.45 -15.11
C ASP A 124 -4.37 5.69 -16.51
N GLU A 125 -4.20 6.90 -17.05
CA GLU A 125 -4.58 7.27 -18.43
C GLU A 125 -3.79 6.47 -19.51
N MET A 126 -3.12 5.37 -19.16
CA MET A 126 -2.65 4.36 -20.13
C MET A 126 -3.80 3.58 -20.81
N SER A 127 -5.05 3.97 -20.57
CA SER A 127 -6.24 3.39 -21.19
C SER A 127 -6.79 4.27 -22.32
N ALA A 128 -6.04 4.40 -23.41
CA ALA A 128 -6.63 4.49 -24.75
C ALA A 128 -5.57 4.13 -25.81
N PRO A 129 -5.88 3.24 -26.79
CA PRO A 129 -5.04 3.02 -27.96
C PRO A 129 -4.96 4.24 -28.88
#